data_AF-A0A958KIZ3-F1
#
_entry.id   AF-A0A958KIZ3-F1
#
_cell.length_a   1.000
_cell.length_b   1.000
_cell.length_c   1.000
_cell.angle_alpha   90.00
_cell.angle_beta   90.00
_cell.angle_gamma   90.00
#
_symmetry.space_group_name_H-M   'P 1'
#
loop_
_entity.id
_entity.type
_entity.pdbx_description
1 polymer ?
#
loop_
_entity_poly.entity_id
_entity_poly.type
_entity_poly.pdbx_seq_one_letter_code
_entity_poly.pdbx_strand_id
1 'polypeptide(L)'
;MSKRTLANRPDQDRPTLGTSKIVQWLKKHEQKFLYIGGAAFLFGGLAHFATAQSLVLNDERIRCAAHQLLALTEGNLGALLMVVAGIGTIISGAFGAYRAATSLLVVAISAFVLRSFVHIFFNLGSVNPSVCALTSSLP
;
A
#
# COMPACT_ATOMS: atom_id res chain seq x y z
N MET A 1 -39.97 -43.57 -4.38
CA MET A 1 -39.07 -42.80 -3.49
C MET A 1 -37.66 -42.88 -4.07
N SER A 2 -37.27 -41.88 -4.84
CA SER A 2 -36.21 -41.95 -5.86
C SER A 2 -34.86 -41.48 -5.30
N LYS A 3 -33.95 -42.41 -5.03
CA LYS A 3 -32.52 -42.13 -4.79
C LYS A 3 -31.90 -41.62 -6.10
N ARG A 4 -31.61 -40.32 -6.19
CA ARG A 4 -30.74 -39.76 -7.24
C ARG A 4 -29.35 -39.55 -6.67
N THR A 5 -28.63 -40.65 -6.59
CA THR A 5 -27.18 -40.71 -6.52
C THR A 5 -26.66 -40.28 -7.89
N LEU A 6 -26.29 -39.01 -8.05
CA LEU A 6 -25.74 -38.52 -9.30
C LEU A 6 -24.30 -38.06 -9.10
N ALA A 7 -23.43 -38.83 -9.74
CA ALA A 7 -22.21 -38.39 -10.39
C ALA A 7 -21.09 -37.88 -9.46
N ASN A 8 -20.52 -38.81 -8.72
CA ASN A 8 -19.08 -38.81 -8.48
C ASN A 8 -18.37 -38.93 -9.85
N ARG A 9 -17.87 -37.83 -10.40
CA ARG A 9 -16.95 -37.86 -11.55
C ARG A 9 -15.52 -38.01 -11.03
N PRO A 10 -14.85 -39.15 -11.25
CA PRO A 10 -13.41 -39.25 -11.13
C PRO A 10 -12.76 -38.66 -12.40
N ASP A 11 -12.89 -37.35 -12.60
CA ASP A 11 -12.01 -36.55 -13.45
C ASP A 11 -11.11 -35.79 -12.45
N GLN A 12 -9.81 -35.99 -12.32
CA GLN A 12 -8.85 -36.29 -13.34
C GLN A 12 -7.50 -36.40 -12.62
N ASP A 13 -7.08 -37.63 -12.31
CA ASP A 13 -5.69 -37.94 -11.98
C ASP A 13 -4.85 -37.78 -13.25
N ARG A 14 -4.53 -36.54 -13.62
CA ARG A 14 -3.38 -36.32 -14.49
C ARG A 14 -2.15 -36.65 -13.66
N PRO A 15 -1.28 -37.59 -14.11
CA PRO A 15 0.00 -37.78 -13.47
C PRO A 15 0.73 -36.43 -13.51
N THR A 16 0.89 -35.80 -12.35
CA THR A 16 1.69 -34.60 -12.18
C THR A 16 3.13 -34.99 -12.42
N LEU A 17 3.51 -34.95 -13.70
CA LEU A 17 4.83 -35.21 -14.22
C LEU A 17 5.82 -34.32 -13.45
N GLY A 18 6.56 -34.93 -12.52
CA GLY A 18 7.73 -34.36 -11.85
C GLY A 18 7.64 -32.87 -11.52
N THR A 19 6.60 -32.41 -10.82
CA THR A 19 6.67 -31.07 -10.24
C THR A 19 7.72 -31.11 -9.15
N SER A 20 8.87 -30.49 -9.42
CA SER A 20 10.02 -30.49 -8.55
C SER A 20 9.61 -30.08 -7.12
N LYS A 21 10.26 -30.63 -6.10
CA LYS A 21 10.02 -30.28 -4.69
C LYS A 21 9.98 -28.75 -4.47
N ILE A 22 10.65 -27.98 -5.31
CA ILE A 22 10.66 -26.51 -5.33
C ILE A 22 9.27 -25.92 -5.61
N VAL A 23 8.49 -26.48 -6.53
CA VAL A 23 7.14 -26.00 -6.86
C VAL A 23 6.16 -26.27 -5.70
N GLN A 24 6.29 -27.43 -5.05
CA GLN A 24 5.50 -27.73 -3.84
C GLN A 24 5.90 -26.87 -2.65
N TRP A 25 7.19 -26.57 -2.51
CA TRP A 25 7.71 -25.66 -1.49
C TRP A 25 7.21 -24.22 -1.72
N LEU A 26 7.13 -23.79 -2.98
CA LEU A 26 6.63 -22.46 -3.38
C LEU A 26 5.15 -22.27 -3.01
N LYS A 27 4.28 -23.24 -3.36
CA LYS A 27 2.85 -23.20 -3.01
C LYS A 27 2.62 -23.14 -1.50
N LYS A 28 3.51 -23.73 -0.70
CA LYS A 28 3.41 -23.72 0.77
C LYS A 28 3.81 -22.38 1.38
N HIS A 29 4.63 -21.58 0.70
CA HIS A 29 5.22 -20.34 1.23
C HIS A 29 4.71 -19.04 0.60
N GLU A 30 3.84 -19.14 -0.41
CA GLU A 30 3.33 -18.01 -1.19
C GLU A 30 2.67 -16.90 -0.33
N GLN A 31 1.83 -17.28 0.65
CA GLN A 31 1.16 -16.32 1.53
C GLN A 31 2.08 -15.69 2.59
N LYS A 32 3.13 -16.39 3.01
CA LYS A 32 4.04 -15.90 4.05
C LYS A 32 4.98 -14.82 3.50
N PHE A 33 5.37 -14.92 2.23
CA PHE A 33 6.28 -13.96 1.61
C PHE A 33 5.65 -12.57 1.44
N LEU A 34 4.38 -12.49 1.03
CA LEU A 34 3.68 -11.21 0.90
C LEU A 34 3.53 -10.50 2.25
N TYR A 35 3.19 -11.24 3.31
CA TYR A 35 3.03 -10.67 4.65
C TYR A 35 4.36 -10.17 5.22
N ILE A 36 5.43 -10.96 5.06
CA ILE A 36 6.77 -10.59 5.55
C ILE A 36 7.34 -9.41 4.74
N GLY A 37 7.18 -9.42 3.42
CA GLY A 37 7.62 -8.31 2.57
C GLY A 37 6.91 -7.00 2.91
N GLY A 38 5.59 -7.05 3.12
CA GLY A 38 4.82 -5.89 3.58
C GLY A 38 5.28 -5.40 4.96
N ALA A 39 5.45 -6.30 5.92
CA ALA A 39 5.92 -5.95 7.27
C ALA A 39 7.33 -5.36 7.27
N ALA A 40 8.25 -5.90 6.47
CA ALA A 40 9.63 -5.41 6.35
C ALA A 40 9.67 -4.01 5.73
N PHE A 41 8.88 -3.75 4.69
CA PHE A 41 8.79 -2.42 4.09
C PHE A 41 8.22 -1.39 5.09
N LEU A 42 7.21 -1.79 5.87
CA LEU A 42 6.60 -0.94 6.90
C LEU A 42 7.60 -0.61 8.02
N PHE A 43 8.32 -1.61 8.53
CA PHE A 43 9.35 -1.43 9.55
C PHE A 43 10.54 -0.61 9.06
N GLY A 44 10.99 -0.85 7.82
CA GLY A 44 12.06 -0.08 7.19
C GLY A 44 11.70 1.40 7.05
N GLY A 45 10.46 1.70 6.65
CA GLY A 45 9.95 3.07 6.61
C GLY A 45 9.90 3.71 8.00
N LEU A 46 9.28 3.04 8.99
CA LEU A 46 9.10 3.56 10.35
C LEU A 46 10.42 3.89 11.05
N ALA A 47 11.44 3.04 10.90
CA ALA A 47 12.75 3.26 11.51
C ALA A 47 13.43 4.54 11.01
N HIS A 48 13.20 4.92 9.75
CA HIS A 48 13.80 6.11 9.14
C HIS A 48 13.15 7.43 9.57
N PHE A 49 11.85 7.43 9.90
CA PHE A 49 11.15 8.61 10.39
C PHE A 49 11.39 8.87 11.88
N ALA A 50 11.62 7.82 12.68
CA ALA A 50 11.84 7.94 14.12
C ALA A 50 13.15 8.68 14.47
N THR A 51 14.19 8.56 13.65
CA THR A 51 15.49 9.22 13.89
C THR A 51 15.47 10.73 13.63
N ALA A 52 14.44 11.25 12.96
CA ALA A 52 14.34 12.67 12.62
C ALA A 52 13.75 13.56 13.74
N GLN A 53 13.19 12.98 14.82
CA GLN A 53 12.47 13.73 15.86
C GLN A 53 13.35 14.28 17.01
N SER A 54 14.65 14.03 17.00
CA SER A 54 15.54 14.30 18.15
C SER A 54 16.06 15.74 18.27
N LEU A 55 15.60 16.69 17.45
CA LEU A 55 16.07 18.08 17.47
C LEU A 55 15.05 19.00 18.16
N VAL A 56 15.54 19.95 18.97
CA VAL A 56 14.77 20.93 19.75
C VAL A 56 13.56 21.44 18.95
N LEU A 57 12.38 21.21 19.52
CA LEU A 57 11.09 21.39 18.86
C LEU A 57 10.76 22.89 18.72
N ASN A 58 10.94 23.44 17.52
CA ASN A 58 10.43 24.77 17.16
C ASN A 58 9.08 24.60 16.44
N ASP A 59 8.00 25.12 17.03
CA ASP A 59 6.63 24.99 16.50
C ASP A 59 6.50 25.47 15.05
N GLU A 60 7.26 26.50 14.67
CA GLU A 60 7.23 27.06 13.32
C GLU A 60 7.83 26.11 12.26
N ARG A 61 8.88 25.35 12.62
CA ARG A 61 9.46 24.34 11.73
C ARG A 61 8.51 23.16 11.54
N ILE A 62 7.79 22.75 12.59
CA ILE A 62 6.78 21.68 12.50
C ILE A 62 5.68 22.10 11.53
N ARG A 63 5.23 23.35 11.62
CA ARG A 63 4.15 23.87 10.77
C ARG A 63 4.56 23.88 9.30
N CYS A 64 5.78 24.28 8.98
CA CYS A 64 6.31 24.22 7.62
C CYS A 64 6.53 22.79 7.11
N ALA A 65 7.09 21.90 7.94
CA ALA A 65 7.29 20.50 7.58
C ALA A 65 5.95 19.77 7.35
N ALA A 66 4.95 20.00 8.20
CA ALA A 66 3.61 19.47 8.04
C ALA A 66 2.94 19.97 6.77
N HIS A 67 3.10 21.27 6.44
CA HIS A 67 2.59 21.83 5.19
C HIS A 67 3.23 21.16 3.96
N GLN A 68 4.55 20.96 3.99
CA GLN A 68 5.28 20.33 2.89
C GLN A 68 4.93 18.84 2.74
N LEU A 69 4.76 18.11 3.85
CA LEU A 69 4.31 16.73 3.85
C LEU A 69 2.87 16.61 3.33
N LEU A 70 1.96 17.48 3.79
CA LEU A 70 0.57 17.51 3.30
C LEU A 70 0.51 17.79 1.81
N ALA A 71 1.27 18.79 1.32
CA ALA A 71 1.36 19.10 -0.11
C ALA A 71 1.92 17.93 -0.94
N LEU A 72 2.93 17.21 -0.43
CA LEU A 72 3.48 16.02 -1.10
C LEU A 72 2.46 14.87 -1.14
N THR A 73 1.75 14.63 -0.03
CA THR A 73 0.71 13.58 0.05
C THR A 73 -0.51 13.88 -0.81
N GLU A 74 -0.90 15.15 -0.92
CA GLU A 74 -2.00 15.61 -1.77
C GLU A 74 -1.62 15.56 -3.26
N GLY A 75 -0.38 15.89 -3.60
CA GLY A 75 0.10 16.00 -4.96
C GLY A 75 0.47 14.65 -5.60
N ASN A 76 1.76 14.48 -5.84
CA ASN A 76 2.28 13.40 -6.69
C ASN A 76 2.29 12.03 -5.97
N LEU A 77 2.47 12.01 -4.63
CA LEU A 77 2.55 10.75 -3.88
C LEU A 77 1.20 10.04 -3.80
N GLY A 78 0.11 10.77 -3.50
CA GLY A 78 -1.24 10.19 -3.47
C GLY A 78 -1.68 9.65 -4.82
N ALA A 79 -1.36 10.36 -5.91
CA ALA A 79 -1.63 9.90 -7.27
C ALA A 79 -0.83 8.63 -7.62
N LEU A 80 0.45 8.60 -7.25
CA LEU A 80 1.32 7.45 -7.53
C LEU A 80 0.85 6.20 -6.78
N LEU A 81 0.47 6.32 -5.50
CA LEU A 81 -0.08 5.21 -4.72
C LEU A 81 -1.42 4.70 -5.30
N MET A 82 -2.29 5.61 -5.74
CA MET A 82 -3.56 5.23 -6.39
C MET A 82 -3.33 4.42 -7.67
N VAL A 83 -2.43 4.86 -8.54
CA VAL A 83 -2.15 4.19 -9.82
C VAL A 83 -1.47 2.83 -9.61
N VAL A 84 -0.45 2.76 -8.73
CA VAL A 84 0.25 1.50 -8.45
C VAL A 84 -0.69 0.48 -7.80
N ALA A 85 -1.52 0.88 -6.85
CA ALA A 85 -2.51 0.01 -6.23
C ALA A 85 -3.61 -0.43 -7.23
N GLY A 86 -4.05 0.47 -8.11
CA GLY A 86 -5.02 0.17 -9.15
C GLY A 86 -4.51 -0.90 -10.13
N ILE A 87 -3.28 -0.72 -10.65
CA ILE A 87 -2.65 -1.70 -11.55
C ILE A 87 -2.45 -3.04 -10.82
N GLY A 88 -1.96 -3.01 -9.58
CA GLY A 88 -1.79 -4.22 -8.77
C GLY A 88 -3.09 -4.97 -8.52
N THR A 89 -4.20 -4.24 -8.37
CA THR A 89 -5.55 -4.81 -8.22
C THR A 89 -5.97 -5.58 -9.47
N ILE A 90 -5.78 -4.99 -10.66
CA ILE A 90 -6.14 -5.60 -11.94
C ILE A 90 -5.33 -6.88 -12.17
N ILE A 91 -4.01 -6.81 -11.96
CA ILE A 91 -3.10 -7.95 -12.13
C ILE A 91 -3.44 -9.08 -11.14
N SER A 92 -3.69 -8.75 -9.87
CA SER A 92 -4.07 -9.74 -8.85
C SER A 92 -5.41 -10.41 -9.15
N GLY A 93 -6.36 -9.66 -9.72
CA GLY A 93 -7.63 -10.20 -10.19
C GLY A 93 -7.46 -11.17 -11.37
N ALA A 94 -6.58 -10.83 -12.32
CA ALA A 94 -6.30 -11.67 -13.49
C ALA A 94 -5.68 -13.03 -13.13
N PHE A 95 -4.87 -13.10 -12.05
CA PHE A 95 -4.29 -14.35 -11.56
C PHE A 95 -5.22 -15.15 -10.62
N GLY A 96 -6.48 -14.75 -10.46
CA GLY A 96 -7.44 -15.45 -9.59
C GLY A 96 -7.22 -15.23 -8.09
N ALA A 97 -6.32 -14.31 -7.71
CA ALA A 97 -6.02 -13.97 -6.31
C ALA A 97 -7.02 -12.93 -5.77
N TYR A 98 -8.31 -13.28 -5.73
CA TYR A 98 -9.40 -12.36 -5.37
C TYR A 98 -9.23 -11.69 -3.99
N ARG A 99 -8.68 -12.41 -3.01
CA ARG A 99 -8.39 -11.85 -1.68
C ARG A 99 -7.29 -10.78 -1.70
N ALA A 100 -6.29 -10.92 -2.58
CA ALA A 100 -5.25 -9.91 -2.74
C ALA A 100 -5.77 -8.70 -3.54
N ALA A 101 -6.53 -8.95 -4.61
CA ALA A 101 -7.13 -7.90 -5.43
C ALA A 101 -8.04 -6.98 -4.60
N THR A 102 -8.91 -7.54 -3.78
CA THR A 102 -9.80 -6.75 -2.90
C THR A 102 -9.03 -5.92 -1.88
N SER A 103 -7.92 -6.42 -1.32
CA SER A 103 -7.09 -5.61 -0.43
C SER A 103 -6.44 -4.42 -1.14
N LEU A 104 -5.92 -4.61 -2.37
CA LEU A 104 -5.31 -3.52 -3.15
C LEU A 104 -6.36 -2.50 -3.63
N LEU A 105 -7.58 -2.96 -3.91
CA LEU A 105 -8.71 -2.10 -4.23
C LEU A 105 -9.03 -1.15 -3.06
N VAL A 106 -9.08 -1.68 -1.83
CA VAL A 106 -9.34 -0.88 -0.63
C VAL A 106 -8.23 0.16 -0.41
N VAL A 107 -6.97 -0.19 -0.65
CA VAL A 107 -5.86 0.78 -0.57
C VAL A 107 -6.00 1.89 -1.61
N ALA A 108 -6.35 1.56 -2.85
CA ALA A 108 -6.56 2.55 -3.90
C ALA A 108 -7.68 3.54 -3.55
N ILE A 109 -8.82 3.04 -3.05
CA ILE A 109 -9.95 3.87 -2.61
C ILE A 109 -9.55 4.72 -1.40
N SER A 110 -8.83 4.16 -0.45
CA SER A 110 -8.39 4.88 0.76
C SER A 110 -7.46 6.05 0.43
N ALA A 111 -6.52 5.86 -0.50
CA ALA A 111 -5.63 6.93 -0.98
C ALA A 111 -6.41 8.06 -1.68
N PHE A 112 -7.43 7.72 -2.47
CA PHE A 112 -8.31 8.68 -3.10
C PHE A 112 -9.11 9.49 -2.07
N VAL A 113 -9.75 8.80 -1.11
CA VAL A 113 -10.53 9.45 -0.05
C VAL A 113 -9.63 10.36 0.80
N LEU A 114 -8.42 9.92 1.16
CA LEU A 114 -7.49 10.75 1.93
C LEU A 114 -7.10 12.03 1.18
N ARG A 115 -6.83 11.93 -0.13
CA ARG A 115 -6.57 13.11 -0.99
C ARG A 115 -7.75 14.07 -0.99
N SER A 116 -8.97 13.56 -1.15
CA SER A 116 -10.18 14.40 -1.12
C SER A 116 -10.42 15.05 0.25
N PHE A 117 -10.20 14.33 1.34
CA PHE A 117 -10.31 14.88 2.69
C PHE A 117 -9.30 15.99 2.94
N VAL A 118 -8.02 15.77 2.59
CA VAL A 118 -6.98 16.78 2.78
C VAL A 118 -7.30 18.03 1.99
N HIS A 119 -7.70 17.90 0.73
CA HIS A 119 -8.08 19.04 -0.11
C HIS A 119 -9.28 19.83 0.44
N ILE A 120 -10.27 19.17 1.05
CA ILE A 120 -11.47 19.82 1.60
C ILE A 120 -11.17 20.55 2.91
N PHE A 121 -10.44 19.92 3.83
CA PHE A 121 -10.20 20.46 5.17
C PHE A 121 -8.99 21.40 5.26
N PHE A 122 -7.98 21.17 4.43
CA PHE A 122 -6.78 21.99 4.34
C PHE A 122 -6.78 22.69 2.99
N ASN A 123 -7.60 23.73 2.86
CA ASN A 123 -7.50 24.64 1.72
C ASN A 123 -6.16 25.40 1.86
N LEU A 124 -5.08 24.86 1.29
CA LEU A 124 -3.67 25.28 1.44
C LEU A 124 -3.37 26.71 0.91
N GLY A 125 -4.38 27.51 0.62
CA GLY A 125 -4.27 28.83 0.00
C GLY A 125 -3.69 29.97 0.85
N SER A 126 -3.26 29.74 2.09
CA SER A 126 -2.90 30.84 3.01
C SER A 126 -1.52 30.75 3.70
N VAL A 127 -0.62 29.85 3.28
CA VAL A 127 0.75 29.81 3.83
C VAL A 127 1.70 30.47 2.85
N ASN A 128 2.23 31.64 3.21
CA ASN A 128 3.26 32.32 2.42
C ASN A 128 4.55 31.46 2.40
N PRO A 129 4.95 30.90 1.25
CA PRO A 129 6.09 29.97 1.16
C PRO A 129 7.43 30.62 1.51
N SER A 130 7.50 31.95 1.44
CA SER A 130 8.67 32.75 1.82
C SER A 130 9.03 32.67 3.31
N VAL A 131 8.06 32.48 4.21
CA VAL A 131 8.33 32.38 5.67
C VAL A 131 8.98 31.03 6.00
N CYS A 132 8.56 29.96 5.32
CA CYS A 132 9.12 28.62 5.51
C CYS A 132 10.51 28.45 4.87
N ALA A 133 10.82 29.21 3.81
CA ALA A 133 12.16 29.19 3.19
C ALA A 133 13.21 29.95 4.03
N LEU A 134 12.80 30.96 4.82
CA LEU A 134 13.72 31.70 5.70
C LEU A 134 14.05 30.97 7.01
N THR A 135 13.19 30.07 7.51
CA THR A 135 13.43 29.34 8.78
C THR A 135 14.35 28.13 8.63
N SER A 136 14.51 27.60 7.40
CA SER A 136 15.41 26.47 7.12
C SER A 136 16.87 26.88 6.93
N SER A 137 17.16 28.17 6.76
CA SER A 137 18.52 28.70 6.54
C SER A 137 19.22 29.20 7.80
N LEU A 138 18.52 29.35 8.93
CA LEU A 138 19.16 29.64 10.22
C LEU A 138 19.60 28.32 10.90
N PRO A 139 20.88 28.18 11.28
CA PRO A 139 21.42 26.99 11.94
C PRO A 139 20.78 26.75 13.31
#